data_AF-A0A7C0UDN0-F1
#
_entry.id   AF-A0A7C0UDN0-F1
#
_cell.length_a   1.000
_cell.length_b   1.000
_cell.length_c   1.000
_cell.angle_alpha   90.00
_cell.angle_beta   90.00
_cell.angle_gamma   90.00
#
_symmetry.space_group_name_H-M   'P 1'
#
loop_
_entity.id
_entity.type
_entity.pdbx_description
1 polymer ?
#
loop_
_entity_poly.entity_id
_entity_poly.type
_entity_poly.pdbx_seq_one_letter_code
_entity_poly.pdbx_strand_id
1 'polypeptide(L)' 'MRGNHVLGEAAVLAGCRFYAGYPITPQNEVPEYLSGRLPQVGGVFIQGESEIAS' A
#
# COMPACT_ATOMS: atom_id res chain seq x y z
N MET A 1 -15.73 -0.92 -4.95
CA MET A 1 -14.39 -0.92 -4.31
C MET A 1 -14.19 -2.31 -3.69
N ARG A 2 -13.03 -2.97 -3.86
CA ARG A 2 -12.72 -4.30 -3.29
C ARG A 2 -12.25 -4.16 -1.83
N GLY A 3 -12.33 -5.22 -1.02
CA GLY A 3 -11.94 -5.18 0.40
C GLY A 3 -10.51 -4.69 0.63
N ASN A 4 -9.57 -5.14 -0.21
CA ASN A 4 -8.18 -4.68 -0.19
C ASN A 4 -8.03 -3.18 -0.50
N HIS A 5 -8.82 -2.65 -1.44
CA HIS A 5 -8.81 -1.22 -1.75
C HIS A 5 -9.39 -0.38 -0.60
N VAL A 6 -10.44 -0.89 0.07
CA VAL A 6 -11.02 -0.24 1.25
C VAL A 6 -9.99 -0.16 2.38
N LEU A 7 -9.22 -1.23 2.61
CA LEU A 7 -8.13 -1.24 3.58
C LEU A 7 -7.05 -0.20 3.23
N GLY A 8 -6.64 -0.15 1.96
CA GLY A 8 -5.68 0.86 1.49
C GLY A 8 -6.16 2.29 1.67
N GLU A 9 -7.40 2.59 1.27
CA GLU A 9 -7.96 3.94 1.42
C GLU A 9 -8.18 4.32 2.88
N ALA A 10 -8.64 3.39 3.71
CA ALA A 10 -8.79 3.62 5.14
C ALA A 10 -7.44 3.98 5.80
N ALA A 11 -6.35 3.31 5.42
CA ALA A 11 -5.02 3.64 5.92
C ALA A 11 -4.60 5.06 5.50
N VAL A 12 -4.85 5.44 4.25
CA VAL A 12 -4.54 6.80 3.73
C VAL A 12 -5.35 7.87 4.46
N LEU A 13 -6.65 7.63 4.66
CA LEU A 13 -7.55 8.51 5.41
C LEU A 13 -7.14 8.65 6.89
N ALA A 14 -6.62 7.57 7.48
CA ALA A 14 -6.08 7.58 8.85
C ALA A 14 -4.72 8.30 8.97
N GLY A 15 -4.14 8.79 7.87
CA GLY A 15 -2.88 9.54 7.89
C GLY A 15 -1.65 8.73 7.48
N CYS A 16 -1.81 7.50 6.98
CA CYS A 16 -0.68 6.75 6.44
C CYS A 16 -0.05 7.49 5.25
N ARG A 17 1.28 7.69 5.30
CA ARG A 17 2.08 8.34 4.24
C ARG A 17 3.28 7.52 3.82
N PHE A 18 3.46 6.33 4.35
CA PHE A 18 4.55 5.43 3.98
C PHE A 18 4.04 4.00 3.94
N TYR A 19 4.33 3.29 2.85
CA TYR A 19 4.07 1.87 2.72
C TYR A 19 5.28 1.18 2.10
N ALA A 20 5.75 0.12 2.75
CA ALA A 20 6.72 -0.81 2.22
C ALA A 20 6.11 -2.21 2.22
N GLY A 21 6.22 -2.94 1.12
CA GLY A 21 5.64 -4.29 1.04
C GLY A 21 6.21 -5.14 -0.09
N TYR A 22 5.88 -6.43 -0.02
CA TYR A 22 6.22 -7.44 -1.02
C TYR A 22 4.94 -8.10 -1.55
N PRO A 23 4.83 -8.41 -2.86
CA PRO A 23 3.62 -9.03 -3.42
C PRO A 23 3.41 -10.47 -2.91
N ILE A 24 2.28 -10.72 -2.22
CA ILE A 24 1.80 -12.05 -1.86
C ILE A 24 0.28 -12.18 -2.06
N THR A 25 -0.18 -13.29 -2.66
CA THR A 25 -1.62 -13.55 -2.82
C THR A 25 -2.25 -13.99 -1.48
N PRO A 26 -3.50 -13.56 -1.17
CA PRO A 26 -4.41 -12.71 -1.95
C PRO A 26 -4.28 -11.20 -1.66
N GLN A 27 -3.23 -10.76 -0.97
CA GLN A 27 -3.06 -9.38 -0.50
C GLN A 27 -2.58 -8.40 -1.59
N ASN A 28 -2.09 -8.88 -2.73
CA ASN A 28 -1.54 -8.10 -3.86
C ASN A 28 -2.30 -6.82 -4.26
N GLU A 29 -3.63 -6.76 -4.10
CA GLU A 29 -4.41 -5.56 -4.45
C GLU A 29 -4.18 -4.39 -3.46
N VAL A 30 -3.70 -4.64 -2.25
CA VAL A 30 -3.35 -3.59 -1.28
C VAL A 30 -2.12 -2.78 -1.74
N PRO A 31 -0.95 -3.38 -2.02
CA PRO A 31 0.20 -2.64 -2.53
C PRO A 31 -0.08 -2.05 -3.91
N GLU A 32 -0.84 -2.73 -4.77
CA GLU A 32 -1.29 -2.18 -6.05
C GLU A 32 -2.05 -0.87 -5.87
N TYR A 33 -3.08 -0.85 -5.01
CA TYR A 33 -3.85 0.35 -4.71
C TYR A 33 -2.99 1.47 -4.12
N LEU A 34 -2.17 1.16 -3.11
CA LEU A 34 -1.35 2.13 -2.42
C LEU A 34 -0.23 2.73 -3.29
N SER A 35 0.29 1.96 -4.26
CA SER A 35 1.30 2.44 -5.21
C SER A 35 0.81 3.65 -6.03
N GLY A 36 -0.47 3.66 -6.41
CA GLY A 36 -1.09 4.79 -7.11
C GLY A 36 -1.63 5.86 -6.16
N ARG A 37 -2.13 5.47 -4.99
CA ARG A 37 -2.83 6.38 -4.06
C ARG A 37 -1.90 7.25 -3.21
N LEU A 38 -0.81 6.69 -2.68
CA LEU A 38 0.10 7.41 -1.77
C LEU A 38 0.76 8.64 -2.38
N PRO A 39 1.25 8.64 -3.64
CA PRO A 39 1.84 9.82 -4.26
C PRO A 39 0.86 11.02 -4.33
N GLN A 40 -0.44 10.76 -4.44
CA GLN A 40 -1.48 11.80 -4.52
C GLN A 40 -1.68 12.56 -3.20
N VAL A 41 -1.19 12.01 -2.08
CA VAL A 41 -1.29 12.62 -0.74
C VAL A 41 0.10 12.92 -0.15
N GLY A 42 1.13 12.98 -0.99
CA GLY A 42 2.51 13.24 -0.57
C GLY A 42 3.15 12.09 0.20
N GLY A 43 2.63 10.87 0.06
CA GLY A 43 3.19 9.67 0.66
C GLY A 43 4.16 8.94 -0.27
N VAL A 44 4.87 7.97 0.30
CA VAL A 44 5.89 7.16 -0.38
C VAL A 44 5.46 5.69 -0.38
N PHE A 45 5.59 5.05 -1.54
CA PHE A 45 5.40 3.62 -1.72
C PHE A 45 6.73 2.98 -2.12
N ILE A 46 7.12 1.89 -1.45
CA ILE A 46 8.30 1.09 -1.76
C ILE A 46 7.88 -0.37 -1.90
N GLN A 47 8.31 -1.01 -2.99
CA GLN A 47 8.25 -2.46 -3.12
C GLN A 47 9.61 -3.05 -2.70
N GLY A 48 9.62 -3.81 -1.60
CA GLY A 48 10.81 -4.52 -1.14
C GLY A 48 11.06 -5.80 -1.92
N GLU A 49 12.24 -6.40 -1.77
CA GLU A 49 12.56 -7.71 -2.33
C GLU A 49 11.96 -8.89 -1.53
N SER A 50 11.62 -8.63 -0.27
CA SER A 50 10.98 -9.57 0.66
C SER A 50 10.22 -8.80 1.73
N GLU A 51 9.45 -9.49 2.57
CA GLU A 51 8.74 -8.89 3.71
C GLU A 51 9.68 -8.34 4.80
N ILE A 52 10.97 -8.73 4.79
CA ILE A 52 11.98 -8.33 5.78
C ILE A 52 13.03 -7.34 5.24
N ALA A 53 12.84 -6.86 4.01
CA ALA A 53 13.69 -5.86 3.37
C ALA A 53 13.89 -4.62 4.28
N SER A 54 15.11 -4.07 4.31
CA SER A 54 15.50 -2.92 5.16
C SER A 54 16.21 -1.83 4.39
#